data_AF-A4RZK9-F1
#
_entry.id   AF-A4RZK9-F1
#
_cell.length_a   1.000
_cell.length_b   1.000
_cell.length_c   1.000
_cell.angle_alpha   90.00
_cell.angle_beta   90.00
_cell.angle_gamma   90.00
#
_symmetry.space_group_name_H-M   'P 1'
#
loop_
_entity.id
_entity.type
_entity.pdbx_description
1 polymer ?
#
loop_
_entity_poly.entity_id
_entity_poly.type
_entity_poly.pdbx_seq_one_letter_code
_entity_poly.pdbx_strand_id
1 'polypeptide(L)'
;MLEREDYLFVDCRSWKEYDRSHITKPPAKTINVPLAQDASVEDWVKAAREKTRPGMKLLIVDADGARVAELVSGLEAAGYTNAVPVAGGYAAWTAKYTTFGRKVPPKGKFVSTGKEALKSGLDLDPNVASAYEENWGRAPPKYGEEAKSD
;
A
#
# COMPACT_ATOMS: atom_id res chain seq x y z
N MET A 1 0.84 -9.72 -7.76
CA MET A 1 1.45 -10.63 -6.78
C MET A 1 0.44 -11.68 -6.37
N LEU A 2 -0.60 -11.34 -5.59
CA LEU A 2 -1.66 -12.28 -5.19
C LEU A 2 -2.38 -12.97 -6.37
N GLU A 3 -2.86 -12.21 -7.37
CA GLU A 3 -3.56 -12.79 -8.54
C GLU A 3 -2.62 -13.54 -9.51
N ARG A 4 -1.45 -12.96 -9.78
CA ARG A 4 -0.52 -13.49 -10.78
C ARG A 4 0.19 -14.75 -10.31
N GLU A 5 0.45 -14.86 -9.01
CA GLU A 5 1.29 -15.93 -8.46
C GLU A 5 0.48 -16.92 -7.60
N ASP A 6 -0.83 -16.69 -7.48
CA ASP A 6 -1.81 -17.55 -6.81
C ASP A 6 -1.57 -17.76 -5.32
N TYR A 7 -1.02 -16.73 -4.66
CA TYR A 7 -0.83 -16.75 -3.21
C TYR A 7 -2.16 -16.61 -2.46
N LEU A 8 -2.33 -17.42 -1.42
CA LEU A 8 -3.35 -17.26 -0.40
C LEU A 8 -2.79 -16.41 0.75
N PHE A 9 -3.47 -15.32 1.06
CA PHE A 9 -3.11 -14.43 2.15
C PHE A 9 -3.68 -14.95 3.47
N VAL A 10 -2.82 -15.37 4.38
CA VAL A 10 -3.19 -15.94 5.68
C VAL A 10 -2.96 -14.88 6.75
N ASP A 11 -4.05 -14.31 7.24
CA ASP A 11 -4.03 -13.27 8.25
C ASP A 11 -4.13 -13.86 9.65
N CYS A 12 -3.05 -13.69 10.43
CA CYS A 12 -2.88 -14.18 11.78
C CYS A 12 -3.49 -13.25 12.84
N ARG A 13 -3.98 -12.07 12.48
CA ARG A 13 -4.56 -11.11 13.43
C ARG A 13 -5.88 -11.63 13.99
N SER A 14 -6.35 -10.99 15.05
CA SER A 14 -7.63 -11.35 15.64
C SER A 14 -8.78 -11.18 14.64
N TRP A 15 -9.86 -11.94 14.82
CA TRP A 15 -11.06 -11.81 13.97
C TRP A 15 -11.57 -10.36 13.89
N LYS A 16 -11.52 -9.61 15.00
CA LYS A 16 -11.96 -8.21 15.06
C LYS A 16 -11.12 -7.29 14.17
N GLU A 17 -9.82 -7.54 14.08
CA GLU A 17 -8.93 -6.77 13.21
C GLU A 17 -9.12 -7.13 11.74
N TYR A 18 -9.27 -8.43 11.47
CA TYR A 18 -9.54 -8.94 10.14
C TYR A 18 -10.87 -8.41 9.58
N ASP A 19 -11.95 -8.51 10.36
CA ASP A 19 -13.28 -8.04 9.98
C ASP A 19 -13.29 -6.53 9.69
N ARG A 20 -12.59 -5.74 10.52
CA ARG A 20 -12.43 -4.30 10.31
C ARG A 20 -11.71 -3.97 9.01
N SER A 21 -10.65 -4.71 8.68
CA SER A 21 -9.85 -4.46 7.48
C SER A 21 -9.02 -5.68 7.13
N HIS A 22 -9.30 -6.25 5.95
CA HIS A 22 -8.50 -7.28 5.32
C HIS A 22 -8.42 -7.05 3.81
N ILE A 23 -7.60 -7.85 3.12
CA ILE A 23 -7.49 -7.78 1.66
C ILE A 23 -8.76 -8.32 1.03
N THR A 24 -9.52 -7.49 0.33
CA THR A 24 -10.81 -7.89 -0.28
C THR A 24 -10.68 -8.28 -1.75
N LYS A 25 -9.55 -7.96 -2.40
CA LYS A 25 -9.24 -8.39 -3.77
C LYS A 25 -7.83 -8.96 -3.90
N PRO A 26 -7.66 -10.05 -4.66
CA PRO A 26 -8.71 -10.86 -5.32
C PRO A 26 -9.66 -11.56 -4.33
N PRO A 27 -10.93 -11.80 -4.72
CA PRO A 27 -11.91 -12.44 -3.84
C PRO A 27 -11.46 -13.86 -3.46
N ALA A 28 -11.81 -14.30 -2.25
CA ALA A 28 -11.48 -15.63 -1.71
C ALA A 28 -9.97 -15.96 -1.63
N LYS A 29 -9.08 -14.98 -1.76
CA LYS A 29 -7.62 -15.14 -1.61
C LYS A 29 -7.09 -14.64 -0.28
N THR A 30 -7.98 -14.46 0.69
CA THR A 30 -7.65 -14.10 2.06
C THR A 30 -8.40 -15.03 3.01
N ILE A 31 -7.73 -15.49 4.05
CA ILE A 31 -8.33 -16.24 5.14
C ILE A 31 -7.79 -15.71 6.47
N ASN A 32 -8.60 -15.81 7.51
CA ASN A 32 -8.18 -15.51 8.87
C ASN A 32 -7.89 -16.79 9.64
N VAL A 33 -6.71 -16.86 10.24
CA VAL A 33 -6.28 -17.89 11.18
C VAL A 33 -5.70 -17.18 12.40
N PRO A 34 -6.54 -16.73 13.36
CA PRO A 34 -6.07 -15.95 14.49
C PRO A 34 -4.97 -16.66 15.28
N LEU A 35 -3.91 -15.92 15.58
CA LEU A 35 -2.88 -16.30 16.53
C LEU A 35 -3.22 -15.68 17.88
N ALA A 36 -3.55 -16.51 18.88
CA ALA A 36 -3.69 -16.01 20.24
C ALA A 36 -2.32 -15.56 20.78
N GLN A 37 -2.31 -14.57 21.66
CA GLN A 37 -1.09 -13.93 22.16
C GLN A 37 -0.10 -14.95 22.75
N ASP A 38 -0.63 -15.98 23.40
CA ASP A 38 0.12 -17.02 24.12
C ASP A 38 0.06 -18.39 23.40
N ALA A 39 -0.48 -18.42 22.17
CA ALA A 39 -0.52 -19.65 21.39
C ALA A 39 0.89 -20.07 20.96
N SER A 40 1.14 -21.37 21.09
CA SER A 40 2.31 -22.02 20.51
C SER A 40 2.22 -21.99 18.97
N VAL A 41 3.38 -22.01 18.32
CA VAL A 41 3.46 -22.12 16.85
C VAL A 41 2.79 -23.42 16.39
N GLU A 42 2.95 -24.51 17.12
CA GLU A 42 2.39 -25.81 16.77
C GLU A 42 0.85 -25.79 16.75
N ASP A 43 0.22 -25.16 17.73
CA ASP A 43 -1.24 -25.07 17.79
C ASP A 43 -1.79 -24.18 16.69
N TRP A 44 -1.10 -23.08 16.38
CA TRP A 44 -1.46 -22.26 15.23
C TRP A 44 -1.30 -23.02 13.91
N VAL A 45 -0.23 -23.78 13.73
CA VAL A 45 -0.01 -24.61 12.53
C VAL A 45 -1.12 -25.66 12.37
N LYS A 46 -1.58 -26.29 13.46
CA LYS A 46 -2.74 -27.21 13.41
C LYS A 46 -3.98 -26.49 12.86
N ALA A 47 -4.31 -25.32 13.39
CA ALA A 47 -5.44 -24.51 12.93
C ALA A 47 -5.27 -24.06 11.46
N ALA A 48 -4.07 -23.65 11.07
CA ALA A 48 -3.77 -23.26 9.69
C ALA A 48 -4.00 -24.42 8.71
N ARG A 49 -3.64 -25.65 9.09
CA ARG A 49 -3.80 -26.87 8.27
C ARG A 49 -5.24 -27.28 8.04
N GLU A 50 -6.18 -26.87 8.88
CA GLU A 50 -7.60 -27.12 8.63
C GLU A 50 -8.05 -26.42 7.35
N LYS A 51 -7.57 -25.18 7.13
CA LYS A 51 -7.97 -24.29 6.05
C LYS A 51 -7.02 -24.27 4.86
N THR A 52 -5.80 -24.78 5.02
CA THR A 52 -4.75 -24.74 3.98
C THR A 52 -4.16 -26.13 3.71
N ARG A 53 -3.34 -26.26 2.66
CA ARG A 53 -2.68 -27.52 2.28
C ARG A 53 -1.21 -27.27 1.94
N PRO A 54 -0.29 -28.22 2.20
CA PRO A 54 1.16 -28.04 2.00
C PRO A 54 1.61 -27.56 0.61
N GLY A 55 0.86 -27.91 -0.44
CA GLY A 55 1.15 -27.48 -1.82
C GLY A 55 0.70 -26.06 -2.16
N MET A 56 -0.06 -25.38 -1.28
CA MET A 56 -0.52 -24.01 -1.51
C MET A 56 0.61 -23.00 -1.30
N LYS A 57 0.57 -21.92 -2.08
CA LYS A 57 1.44 -20.76 -1.89
C LYS A 57 0.81 -19.84 -0.86
N LEU A 58 1.48 -19.62 0.26
CA LEU A 58 0.93 -18.86 1.38
C LEU A 58 1.74 -17.60 1.63
N LEU A 59 1.05 -16.48 1.88
CA LEU A 59 1.64 -15.30 2.48
C LEU A 59 1.15 -15.20 3.91
N ILE A 60 2.07 -15.33 4.86
CA ILE A 60 1.75 -15.31 6.29
C ILE A 60 1.95 -13.89 6.81
N VAL A 61 0.91 -13.34 7.44
CA VAL A 61 0.92 -11.97 7.95
C VAL A 61 0.34 -11.91 9.35
N ASP A 62 0.98 -11.18 10.25
CA ASP A 62 0.45 -10.76 11.55
C ASP A 62 0.27 -9.23 11.56
N ALA A 63 0.20 -8.59 12.73
CA ALA A 63 0.04 -7.14 12.81
C ALA A 63 1.26 -6.36 12.29
N ASP A 64 2.47 -6.75 12.72
CA ASP A 64 3.70 -5.95 12.63
C ASP A 64 4.94 -6.71 12.13
N GLY A 65 4.81 -8.01 11.85
CA GLY A 65 5.84 -8.92 11.37
C GLY A 65 6.61 -9.65 12.47
N ALA A 66 6.25 -9.49 13.74
CA ALA A 66 7.05 -10.02 14.86
C ALA A 66 7.13 -11.55 14.88
N ARG A 67 6.03 -12.24 14.54
CA ARG A 67 5.91 -13.70 14.67
C ARG A 67 5.84 -14.42 13.33
N VAL A 68 5.71 -13.73 12.20
CA VAL A 68 5.56 -14.40 10.88
C VAL A 68 6.70 -15.36 10.53
N ALA A 69 7.93 -15.09 10.97
CA ALA A 69 9.08 -15.96 10.68
C ALA A 69 8.96 -17.32 11.40
N GLU A 70 8.64 -17.33 12.68
CA GLU A 70 8.47 -18.58 13.45
C GLU A 70 7.27 -19.39 12.95
N LEU A 71 6.18 -18.73 12.53
CA LEU A 71 5.01 -19.39 11.97
C LEU A 71 5.31 -20.07 10.63
N VAL A 72 6.10 -19.41 9.77
CA VAL A 72 6.55 -20.00 8.50
C VAL A 72 7.45 -21.20 8.76
N SER A 73 8.42 -21.11 9.67
CA SER A 73 9.25 -22.26 10.05
C SER A 73 8.41 -23.44 10.58
N GLY A 74 7.37 -23.17 11.35
CA GLY A 74 6.42 -24.19 11.81
C GLY A 74 5.64 -24.84 10.66
N LEU A 75 5.23 -24.06 9.66
CA LEU A 75 4.58 -24.59 8.45
C LEU A 75 5.55 -25.41 7.60
N GLU A 76 6.80 -24.98 7.45
CA GLU A 76 7.86 -25.72 6.75
C GLU A 76 8.11 -27.09 7.40
N ALA A 77 8.21 -27.13 8.74
CA ALA A 77 8.30 -28.38 9.50
C ALA A 77 7.06 -29.28 9.30
N ALA A 78 5.90 -28.69 9.04
CA ALA A 78 4.66 -29.42 8.69
C ALA A 78 4.55 -29.77 7.19
N GLY A 79 5.58 -29.50 6.39
CA GLY A 79 5.69 -29.89 4.98
C GLY A 79 5.25 -28.82 3.96
N TYR A 80 4.93 -27.60 4.39
CA TYR A 80 4.63 -26.51 3.46
C TYR A 80 5.92 -26.02 2.81
N THR A 81 5.94 -25.95 1.48
CA THR A 81 7.16 -25.57 0.73
C THR A 81 7.11 -24.17 0.15
N ASN A 82 5.94 -23.52 0.19
CA ASN A 82 5.69 -22.23 -0.46
C ASN A 82 5.08 -21.19 0.49
N ALA A 83 5.38 -21.27 1.79
CA ALA A 83 4.97 -20.27 2.77
C ALA A 83 6.01 -19.15 2.83
N VAL A 84 5.56 -17.90 2.76
CA VAL A 84 6.43 -16.72 2.73
C VAL A 84 5.98 -15.73 3.81
N PRO A 85 6.91 -15.25 4.68
CA PRO A 85 6.57 -14.27 5.70
C PRO A 85 6.46 -12.87 5.09
N VAL A 86 5.46 -12.10 5.53
CA VAL A 86 5.33 -10.68 5.18
C VAL A 86 6.08 -9.82 6.19
N ALA A 87 7.25 -9.31 5.78
CA ALA A 87 8.06 -8.43 6.61
C ALA A 87 7.30 -7.15 6.98
N GLY A 88 7.26 -6.83 8.29
CA GLY A 88 6.52 -5.69 8.83
C GLY A 88 5.01 -5.90 8.94
N GLY A 89 4.52 -7.12 8.69
CA GLY A 89 3.13 -7.51 8.90
C GLY A 89 2.12 -6.76 8.04
N TYR A 90 0.88 -6.73 8.52
CA TYR A 90 -0.23 -6.06 7.85
C TYR A 90 -0.03 -4.54 7.78
N ALA A 91 0.63 -3.95 8.78
CA ALA A 91 0.96 -2.53 8.79
C ALA A 91 1.89 -2.14 7.62
N ALA A 92 2.98 -2.86 7.42
CA ALA A 92 3.89 -2.59 6.31
C ALA A 92 3.27 -2.94 4.95
N TRP A 93 2.45 -3.99 4.89
CA TRP A 93 1.70 -4.32 3.69
C TRP A 93 0.77 -3.17 3.29
N THR A 94 -0.04 -2.67 4.23
CA THR A 94 -1.03 -1.62 3.97
C THR A 94 -0.43 -0.24 3.76
N ALA A 95 0.80 0.01 4.21
CA ALA A 95 1.56 1.20 3.84
C ALA A 95 1.92 1.22 2.34
N LYS A 96 2.07 0.05 1.71
CA LYS A 96 2.44 -0.10 0.29
C LYS A 96 1.26 -0.43 -0.61
N TYR A 97 0.28 -1.18 -0.12
CA TYR A 97 -0.85 -1.69 -0.89
C TYR A 97 -2.17 -1.45 -0.17
N THR A 98 -3.17 -0.97 -0.89
CA THR A 98 -4.56 -0.91 -0.44
C THR A 98 -5.13 -2.30 -0.20
N THR A 99 -6.25 -2.40 0.51
CA THR A 99 -7.02 -3.65 0.68
C THR A 99 -7.52 -4.25 -0.63
N PHE A 100 -7.55 -3.47 -1.71
CA PHE A 100 -7.84 -3.94 -3.06
C PHE A 100 -6.59 -4.47 -3.81
N GLY A 101 -5.45 -4.59 -3.14
CA GLY A 101 -4.19 -5.04 -3.73
C GLY A 101 -3.50 -4.02 -4.65
N ARG A 102 -4.04 -2.80 -4.77
CA ARG A 102 -3.42 -1.71 -5.56
C ARG A 102 -2.35 -0.98 -4.75
N LYS A 103 -1.28 -0.52 -5.39
CA LYS A 103 -0.25 0.29 -4.70
C LYS A 103 -0.87 1.57 -4.12
N VAL A 104 -0.51 1.89 -2.89
CA VAL A 104 -0.88 3.15 -2.24
C VAL A 104 -0.11 4.27 -2.94
N PRO A 105 -0.77 5.38 -3.33
CA PRO A 105 -0.08 6.54 -3.88
C PRO A 105 0.96 7.10 -2.88
N PRO A 106 2.10 7.63 -3.35
CA PRO A 106 3.04 8.32 -2.49
C PRO A 106 2.35 9.42 -1.68
N LYS A 107 2.67 9.53 -0.39
CA LYS A 107 2.19 10.63 0.44
C LYS A 107 2.90 11.92 0.00
N GLY A 108 2.25 12.71 -0.87
CA GLY A 108 2.77 13.96 -1.44
C GLY A 108 1.71 14.63 -2.33
N LYS A 109 1.74 15.97 -2.38
CA LYS A 109 0.64 16.84 -2.88
C LYS A 109 -0.04 16.28 -4.12
N PHE A 110 -1.32 16.00 -3.99
CA PHE A 110 -2.24 15.87 -5.11
C PHE A 110 -2.25 17.24 -5.83
N VAL A 111 -1.42 17.41 -6.85
CA VAL A 111 -1.64 18.49 -7.81
C VAL A 111 -2.72 17.98 -8.73
N SER A 112 -3.95 18.46 -8.52
CA SER A 112 -5.02 18.27 -9.48
C SER A 112 -4.54 18.83 -10.81
N THR A 113 -4.26 17.96 -11.78
CA THR A 113 -4.03 18.39 -13.15
C THR A 113 -5.35 18.98 -13.66
N GLY A 114 -5.47 20.29 -13.49
CA GLY A 114 -6.61 21.10 -13.86
C GLY A 114 -6.35 22.54 -13.46
N LYS A 115 -5.57 23.28 -14.26
CA LYS A 115 -5.24 24.73 -14.19
C LYS A 115 -4.64 25.29 -12.87
N GLU A 116 -4.91 24.68 -11.73
CA GLU A 116 -4.55 25.11 -10.36
C GLU A 116 -3.18 24.56 -9.91
N ALA A 117 -2.68 23.50 -10.54
CA ALA A 117 -1.34 22.95 -10.26
C ALA A 117 -0.19 23.92 -10.60
N LEU A 118 -0.43 24.92 -11.45
CA LEU A 118 0.59 25.86 -11.91
C LEU A 118 0.85 27.02 -10.94
N LYS A 119 0.08 27.14 -9.85
CA LYS A 119 0.19 28.30 -8.94
C LYS A 119 1.04 28.08 -7.70
N SER A 120 1.40 26.84 -7.35
CA SER A 120 2.07 26.57 -6.07
C SER A 120 3.57 26.25 -6.18
N GLY A 121 4.23 26.61 -7.27
CA GLY A 121 5.59 26.13 -7.51
C GLY A 121 6.52 27.05 -8.28
N LEU A 122 6.28 28.36 -8.31
CA LEU A 122 7.29 29.31 -8.77
C LEU A 122 7.48 30.35 -7.68
N ASP A 123 8.66 30.33 -7.04
CA ASP A 123 9.30 31.54 -6.52
C ASP A 123 9.44 32.51 -7.71
N LEU A 124 8.37 33.26 -7.99
CA LEU A 124 8.38 34.34 -8.95
C LEU A 124 9.10 35.51 -8.28
N ASP A 125 10.24 35.89 -8.86
CA ASP A 125 10.95 37.13 -8.56
C ASP A 125 9.92 38.28 -8.41
N PRO A 126 9.96 39.07 -7.31
CA PRO A 126 8.97 40.12 -7.03
C PRO A 126 8.80 41.13 -8.18
N ASN A 127 9.81 41.30 -9.04
CA ASN A 127 9.72 42.18 -10.21
C ASN A 127 8.89 41.60 -11.36
N VAL A 128 8.62 40.29 -11.39
CA VAL A 128 7.73 39.68 -12.40
C VAL A 128 6.26 39.80 -11.99
N ALA A 129 5.99 39.89 -10.68
CA ALA A 129 4.64 40.03 -10.15
C ALA A 129 4.04 41.44 -10.40
N SER A 130 4.86 42.50 -10.45
CA SER A 130 4.37 43.86 -10.66
C SER A 130 3.88 44.12 -12.09
N ALA A 131 4.41 43.41 -13.08
CA ALA A 131 4.00 43.56 -14.48
C ALA A 131 2.60 42.99 -14.79
N TYR A 132 1.98 42.26 -13.84
CA TYR A 132 0.67 41.62 -14.05
C TYR A 132 -0.53 42.45 -13.58
N GLU A 133 -0.32 43.54 -12.84
CA GLU A 133 -1.43 44.43 -12.42
C GLU A 133 -1.79 45.47 -13.50
N GLU A 134 -0.88 45.81 -14.43
CA GLU A 134 -1.07 46.95 -15.35
C GLU A 134 -1.52 46.62 -16.79
N ASN A 135 -1.88 45.38 -17.12
CA ASN A 135 -2.30 45.04 -18.49
C ASN A 135 -3.59 44.21 -18.58
N TRP A 136 -4.60 44.58 -17.80
CA TRP A 136 -5.92 43.96 -17.90
C TRP A 136 -6.66 44.45 -19.15
N GLY A 137 -6.42 43.81 -20.30
CA GLY A 137 -7.21 44.02 -21.51
C GLY A 137 -6.50 43.86 -22.86
N ARG A 138 -5.18 43.65 -22.89
CA ARG A 138 -4.47 43.33 -24.15
C ARG A 138 -3.94 41.91 -24.13
N ALA A 139 -3.93 41.29 -25.31
CA ALA A 139 -3.37 39.96 -25.47
C ALA A 139 -1.88 39.96 -25.06
N PRO A 140 -1.43 38.92 -24.32
CA PRO A 140 -0.04 38.87 -23.88
C PRO A 140 0.92 38.79 -25.09
N PRO A 141 2.11 39.39 -25.00
CA PRO A 141 3.12 39.25 -26.05
C PRO A 141 3.52 37.78 -26.20
N LYS A 142 3.79 37.37 -27.43
CA LYS A 142 4.24 36.00 -27.70
C LYS A 142 5.70 35.84 -27.29
N TYR A 143 6.05 34.63 -26.86
CA TYR A 143 7.36 34.27 -26.35
C TYR A 143 8.48 34.66 -27.34
N GLY A 144 9.36 35.58 -26.93
CA GLY A 144 10.53 36.04 -27.69
C GLY A 144 10.57 37.52 -28.05
N GLU A 145 9.52 38.31 -27.78
CA GLU A 145 9.57 39.78 -27.93
C GLU A 145 9.71 40.49 -26.58
N GLU A 146 10.68 41.40 -26.49
CA GLU A 146 10.80 42.33 -25.37
C GLU A 146 9.69 43.39 -25.44
N ALA A 147 8.98 43.57 -24.34
CA ALA A 147 7.95 44.60 -24.23
C ALA A 147 8.59 45.99 -24.27
N LYS A 148 8.19 46.82 -25.24
CA LYS A 148 8.58 48.23 -25.27
C LYS A 148 7.79 49.01 -24.21
N SER A 149 8.52 49.65 -23.31
CA SER A 149 8.01 50.67 -22.39
C SER A 149 8.01 52.04 -23.08
N ASP A 150 6.85 52.69 -23.17
CA ASP A 150 6.73 54.15 -23.34
C ASP A 150 6.67 54.82 -21.96
#